data_AF-A0A3M0CG29-F1
#
_entry.id   AF-A0A3M0CG29-F1
#
_cell.length_a   1.000
_cell.length_b   1.000
_cell.length_c   1.000
_cell.angle_alpha   90.00
_cell.angle_beta   90.00
_cell.angle_gamma   90.00
#
_symmetry.space_group_name_H-M   'P 1'
#
loop_
_entity.id
_entity.type
_entity.pdbx_description
1 polymer ?
#
loop_
_entity_poly.entity_id
_entity_poly.type
_entity_poly.pdbx_seq_one_letter_code
_entity_poly.pdbx_strand_id
1 'polypeptide(L)'
;MLKTPIPPVRVLVLAGFAFWSWSWTGGIHANDMANDVALEPDQGTVTLCADGRQDLCPRFPRGLGNVASVEPKIGYEPTTTAGRPGHPEPQTYFDYFGWQAFVALNWPVDGLFFPIGTPTADQFNHGPRRWNAFRSKQQIFAAQNLSAAASAEEKERALLNRQCSEASGRPILFEGSKFTISEFNEPFEPYPLIDRHGNYAVYDIRISPFEIAYLLNPDFTGLNLTTKAGQEKFLAQGGTYDFPGDAANPLGPGAMEIKTAWRIMTDKDDLSRYYTTDVTIAIARKNRGKDTPACIDATVGLVGMHIMQKFSRPKKFAPFWSWASFEHVDTAPYAQDARVSPVSGAVPIPSPDALATPTCDAVQTGGDTTGTDYAFFNPSCTDGGQSCTVNGPPRLRPKQTAYLWASAPPYAADYLTDGRYGTQVARCWRPYDSAAEITRTFKNAWREKAKALGVDHLVWENYEMIGTQWAVASQAEFTNPPLLDVKPFSAPVYMVNSTMETYVQTNEIPVGVLGSTGFHFKGPASCVACHNLATDAAGNPSNLSFLPSAAK
;
A
#
# COMPACT_ATOMS: atom_id res chain seq x y z
N MET A 1 -52.92 -47.21 15.58
CA MET A 1 -51.66 -47.66 14.96
C MET A 1 -51.48 -46.96 13.62
N LEU A 2 -50.34 -46.29 13.46
CA LEU A 2 -49.60 -45.93 12.24
C LEU A 2 -50.15 -46.35 10.86
N LYS A 3 -50.14 -45.43 9.88
CA LYS A 3 -49.05 -45.26 8.88
C LYS A 3 -49.34 -44.12 7.88
N THR A 4 -48.42 -43.16 7.81
CA THR A 4 -48.08 -42.23 6.70
C THR A 4 -47.22 -42.97 5.64
N PRO A 5 -46.67 -42.39 4.50
CA PRO A 5 -46.47 -40.96 4.15
C PRO A 5 -46.53 -40.46 2.65
N ILE A 6 -46.61 -39.12 2.55
CA ILE A 6 -45.95 -38.10 1.66
C ILE A 6 -46.32 -37.90 0.14
N PRO A 7 -46.62 -36.64 -0.29
CA PRO A 7 -46.82 -36.20 -1.69
C PRO A 7 -45.63 -35.41 -2.32
N PRO A 8 -45.67 -35.01 -3.62
CA PRO A 8 -44.51 -34.54 -4.39
C PRO A 8 -44.39 -33.01 -4.57
N VAL A 9 -43.20 -32.63 -5.08
CA VAL A 9 -42.63 -31.31 -5.37
C VAL A 9 -43.35 -30.53 -6.47
N ARG A 10 -43.38 -29.18 -6.38
CA ARG A 10 -43.62 -28.27 -7.51
C ARG A 10 -42.59 -27.13 -7.56
N VAL A 11 -42.07 -26.90 -8.76
CA VAL A 11 -41.22 -25.78 -9.20
C VAL A 11 -42.08 -24.52 -9.35
N LEU A 12 -41.56 -23.35 -8.94
CA LEU A 12 -42.16 -22.06 -9.23
C LEU A 12 -41.13 -21.11 -9.85
N VAL A 13 -41.45 -20.62 -11.05
CA VAL A 13 -40.78 -19.53 -11.77
C VAL A 13 -41.34 -18.22 -11.23
N LEU A 14 -40.48 -17.22 -10.96
CA LEU A 14 -40.91 -15.85 -10.71
C LEU A 14 -40.00 -14.84 -11.41
N ALA A 15 -40.61 -14.10 -12.34
CA ALA A 15 -40.10 -12.87 -12.93
C ALA A 15 -40.44 -11.68 -12.04
N GLY A 16 -39.53 -10.71 -11.94
CA GLY A 16 -39.74 -9.45 -11.25
C GLY A 16 -38.47 -8.60 -11.17
N PHE A 17 -38.15 -7.88 -12.25
CA PHE A 17 -37.13 -6.83 -12.23
C PHE A 17 -37.71 -5.58 -11.58
N ALA A 18 -37.26 -5.24 -10.38
CA ALA A 18 -37.46 -3.93 -9.76
C ALA A 18 -36.14 -3.17 -9.79
N PHE A 19 -36.07 -2.11 -10.59
CA PHE A 19 -35.00 -1.11 -10.53
C PHE A 19 -35.13 -0.32 -9.22
N TRP A 20 -34.16 -0.45 -8.32
CA TRP A 20 -34.03 0.41 -7.15
C TRP A 20 -33.03 1.53 -7.45
N SER A 21 -33.54 2.74 -7.70
CA SER A 21 -32.75 3.96 -7.66
C SER A 21 -32.47 4.33 -6.21
N TRP A 22 -31.22 4.25 -5.76
CA TRP A 22 -30.82 4.72 -4.44
C TRP A 22 -30.61 6.24 -4.47
N SER A 23 -31.55 7.00 -3.92
CA SER A 23 -31.35 8.42 -3.60
C SER A 23 -30.55 8.53 -2.29
N TRP A 24 -29.28 8.90 -2.40
CA TRP A 24 -28.39 9.18 -1.27
C TRP A 24 -28.72 10.54 -0.63
N THR A 25 -29.56 10.54 0.41
CA THR A 25 -29.76 11.72 1.28
C THR A 25 -29.78 11.39 2.78
N GLY A 26 -29.35 10.19 3.18
CA GLY A 26 -29.27 9.78 4.60
C GLY A 26 -27.83 9.76 5.11
N GLY A 27 -27.59 10.29 6.32
CA GLY A 27 -26.30 10.23 7.00
C GLY A 27 -25.84 8.78 7.21
N ILE A 28 -24.55 8.54 7.02
CA ILE A 28 -23.97 7.19 7.08
C ILE A 28 -23.80 6.81 8.56
N HIS A 29 -24.54 5.79 9.02
CA HIS A 29 -24.41 5.26 10.38
C HIS A 29 -23.36 4.14 10.42
N ALA A 30 -22.62 4.03 11.54
CA ALA A 30 -21.57 3.02 11.72
C ALA A 30 -22.08 1.57 11.60
N ASN A 31 -23.36 1.32 11.90
CA ASN A 31 -24.01 0.01 11.73
C ASN A 31 -24.18 -0.40 10.27
N ASP A 32 -24.26 0.55 9.32
CA ASP A 32 -24.34 0.22 7.90
C ASP A 32 -22.96 -0.21 7.35
N MET A 33 -21.86 0.27 7.94
CA MET A 33 -20.50 -0.07 7.50
C MET A 33 -19.97 -1.40 8.05
N ALA A 34 -20.47 -1.85 9.20
CA ALA A 34 -20.15 -3.18 9.75
C ALA A 34 -20.80 -4.33 8.98
N ASN A 35 -21.85 -4.05 8.19
CA ASN A 35 -22.59 -5.02 7.41
C ASN A 35 -22.03 -5.25 6.00
N ASP A 36 -21.18 -4.35 5.49
CA ASP A 36 -20.64 -4.41 4.11
C ASP A 36 -19.40 -5.33 3.97
N VAL A 37 -18.81 -5.79 5.07
CA VAL A 37 -17.76 -6.83 5.08
C VAL A 37 -18.08 -7.77 6.22
N ALA A 38 -18.79 -8.89 5.97
CA ALA A 38 -19.09 -9.76 7.10
C ALA A 38 -17.79 -10.35 7.67
N LEU A 39 -17.82 -10.39 8.98
CA LEU A 39 -16.67 -10.48 9.83
C LEU A 39 -16.43 -11.97 10.11
N GLU A 40 -15.20 -12.46 9.89
CA GLU A 40 -14.89 -13.85 10.24
C GLU A 40 -15.01 -14.04 11.76
N PRO A 41 -15.63 -15.13 12.25
CA PRO A 41 -15.72 -15.41 13.68
C PRO A 41 -14.33 -15.51 14.33
N ASP A 42 -14.19 -14.93 15.53
CA ASP A 42 -12.97 -15.04 16.35
C ASP A 42 -12.67 -16.51 16.68
N GLN A 43 -11.59 -17.06 16.11
CA GLN A 43 -11.10 -18.42 16.39
C GLN A 43 -10.05 -18.45 17.51
N GLY A 44 -9.87 -17.36 18.28
CA GLY A 44 -9.17 -17.37 19.57
C GLY A 44 -7.67 -17.73 19.55
N THR A 45 -7.08 -17.98 18.37
CA THR A 45 -5.65 -18.27 18.22
C THR A 45 -5.01 -17.27 17.28
N VAL A 46 -3.84 -16.77 17.68
CA VAL A 46 -3.01 -15.90 16.84
C VAL A 46 -2.44 -16.76 15.71
N THR A 47 -3.14 -16.85 14.58
CA THR A 47 -2.78 -17.75 13.49
C THR A 47 -2.03 -17.00 12.41
N LEU A 48 -0.69 -17.07 12.45
CA LEU A 48 0.03 -17.12 11.18
C LEU A 48 -0.36 -18.46 10.54
N CYS A 49 -1.14 -18.42 9.47
CA CYS A 49 -1.58 -19.64 8.77
C CYS A 49 -0.50 -20.17 7.83
N ALA A 50 0.38 -19.28 7.40
CA ALA A 50 1.61 -19.59 6.69
C ALA A 50 2.76 -19.48 7.70
N ASP A 51 3.00 -20.54 8.48
CA ASP A 51 4.13 -20.66 9.39
C ASP A 51 5.39 -21.23 8.69
N GLY A 52 5.42 -21.17 7.36
CA GLY A 52 6.44 -21.79 6.51
C GLY A 52 6.08 -23.18 5.96
N ARG A 53 4.91 -23.73 6.28
CA ARG A 53 4.48 -25.08 5.84
C ARG A 53 3.71 -25.15 4.50
N GLN A 54 4.02 -24.28 3.54
CA GLN A 54 3.46 -24.25 2.17
C GLN A 54 1.97 -23.86 2.02
N ASP A 55 1.16 -23.84 3.09
CA ASP A 55 -0.27 -23.51 2.96
C ASP A 55 -0.54 -22.00 2.91
N LEU A 56 -0.99 -21.52 1.74
CA LEU A 56 -1.54 -20.17 1.56
C LEU A 56 -2.96 -20.09 2.11
N CYS A 57 -3.31 -19.00 2.80
CA CYS A 57 -4.65 -18.83 3.36
C CYS A 57 -5.24 -17.42 3.12
N PRO A 58 -6.59 -17.30 3.09
CA PRO A 58 -7.29 -16.03 2.88
C PRO A 58 -7.37 -15.13 4.14
N ARG A 59 -6.87 -15.59 5.28
CA ARG A 59 -7.08 -14.92 6.57
C ARG A 59 -6.02 -13.87 6.80
N PHE A 60 -6.45 -12.66 7.13
CA PHE A 60 -5.54 -11.63 7.59
C PHE A 60 -4.78 -12.07 8.85
N PRO A 61 -3.52 -11.65 9.03
CA PRO A 61 -2.81 -11.91 10.27
C PRO A 61 -3.45 -11.12 11.42
N ARG A 62 -3.62 -11.76 12.58
CA ARG A 62 -4.20 -11.17 13.81
C ARG A 62 -3.20 -11.22 14.97
N GLY A 63 -2.02 -10.62 14.73
CA GLY A 63 -0.86 -10.64 15.62
C GLY A 63 0.32 -11.46 15.07
N LEU A 64 1.43 -11.49 15.82
CA LEU A 64 2.72 -12.07 15.37
C LEU A 64 2.90 -13.58 15.69
N GLY A 65 1.86 -14.28 16.13
CA GLY A 65 1.90 -15.70 16.54
C GLY A 65 2.19 -15.93 18.03
N ASN A 66 2.50 -17.17 18.42
CA ASN A 66 2.97 -17.55 19.77
C ASN A 66 4.41 -17.05 20.02
N VAL A 67 4.57 -15.74 20.04
CA VAL A 67 5.82 -15.01 20.36
C VAL A 67 6.05 -14.96 21.88
N ALA A 68 5.37 -15.82 22.66
CA ALA A 68 5.38 -15.84 24.12
C ALA A 68 6.78 -16.12 24.72
N SER A 69 7.71 -16.68 23.94
CA SER A 69 9.11 -16.93 24.33
C SER A 69 10.11 -15.92 23.78
N VAL A 70 9.69 -14.97 22.93
CA VAL A 70 10.56 -13.88 22.51
C VAL A 70 10.44 -12.80 23.58
N GLU A 71 11.22 -12.93 24.65
CA GLU A 71 11.68 -11.71 25.32
C GLU A 71 12.29 -10.84 24.21
N PRO A 72 11.82 -9.59 24.00
CA PRO A 72 12.58 -8.68 23.16
C PRO A 72 13.93 -8.54 23.87
N LYS A 73 14.93 -9.32 23.45
CA LYS A 73 16.30 -9.07 23.86
C LYS A 73 16.60 -7.68 23.32
N ILE A 74 16.57 -6.75 24.27
CA ILE A 74 16.92 -5.35 24.17
C ILE A 74 18.14 -5.23 23.24
N GLY A 75 18.03 -4.42 22.19
CA GLY A 75 19.09 -4.26 21.21
C GLY A 75 19.00 -5.29 20.08
N TYR A 76 18.58 -4.81 18.93
CA TYR A 76 18.81 -5.47 17.66
C TYR A 76 20.33 -5.71 17.47
N GLU A 77 20.79 -6.95 17.60
CA GLU A 77 22.09 -7.41 17.11
C GLU A 77 21.87 -8.28 15.86
N PRO A 78 21.88 -7.71 14.65
CA PRO A 78 21.82 -8.48 13.44
C PRO A 78 23.24 -8.82 12.98
N THR A 79 23.51 -10.11 12.86
CA THR A 79 24.58 -10.57 12.00
C THR A 79 24.00 -10.78 10.60
N THR A 80 24.60 -10.18 9.57
CA THR A 80 24.34 -10.46 8.14
C THR A 80 24.77 -11.86 7.70
N THR A 81 25.08 -12.73 8.65
CA THR A 81 25.40 -14.14 8.39
C THR A 81 24.20 -14.97 8.77
N ALA A 82 23.57 -15.55 7.75
CA ALA A 82 22.86 -16.81 7.92
C ALA A 82 23.68 -17.75 8.81
N GLY A 83 23.08 -18.25 9.89
CA GLY A 83 23.63 -19.39 10.62
C GLY A 83 24.54 -19.10 11.82
N ARG A 84 24.19 -18.20 12.75
CA ARG A 84 24.63 -18.36 14.14
C ARG A 84 23.57 -19.11 14.95
N PRO A 85 23.82 -20.36 15.38
CA PRO A 85 22.98 -21.03 16.37
C PRO A 85 22.99 -20.19 17.66
N GLY A 86 21.84 -19.65 18.05
CA GLY A 86 21.67 -18.97 19.35
C GLY A 86 21.16 -17.52 19.36
N HIS A 87 20.86 -16.90 18.22
CA HIS A 87 20.25 -15.55 18.16
C HIS A 87 18.87 -15.60 17.46
N PRO A 88 17.77 -15.16 18.12
CA PRO A 88 16.39 -15.48 17.75
C PRO A 88 15.87 -14.58 16.61
N GLU A 89 14.80 -14.98 15.93
CA GLU A 89 14.30 -14.33 14.69
C GLU A 89 13.06 -13.40 14.87
N PRO A 90 13.18 -12.15 15.38
CA PRO A 90 12.04 -11.21 15.40
C PRO A 90 11.55 -10.75 14.02
N GLN A 91 12.46 -10.43 13.08
CA GLN A 91 12.09 -9.82 11.79
C GLN A 91 11.30 -10.80 10.90
N THR A 92 11.68 -12.08 10.90
CA THR A 92 10.98 -13.12 10.13
C THR A 92 9.49 -13.16 10.45
N TYR A 93 9.06 -12.93 11.70
CA TYR A 93 7.65 -12.87 12.06
C TYR A 93 6.90 -11.70 11.41
N PHE A 94 7.55 -10.54 11.29
CA PHE A 94 6.98 -9.38 10.59
C PHE A 94 6.92 -9.60 9.08
N ASP A 95 7.92 -10.28 8.51
CA ASP A 95 7.94 -10.63 7.10
C ASP A 95 6.84 -11.69 6.78
N TYR A 96 6.64 -12.69 7.65
CA TYR A 96 5.48 -13.61 7.55
C TYR A 96 4.14 -12.87 7.69
N PHE A 97 4.04 -11.94 8.65
CA PHE A 97 2.86 -11.11 8.84
C PHE A 97 2.54 -10.32 7.55
N GLY A 98 3.54 -9.65 6.98
CA GLY A 98 3.38 -8.88 5.74
C GLY A 98 2.96 -9.75 4.56
N TRP A 99 3.59 -10.91 4.37
CA TRP A 99 3.22 -11.84 3.30
C TRP A 99 1.81 -12.41 3.48
N GLN A 100 1.41 -12.78 4.69
CA GLN A 100 0.06 -13.24 4.95
C GLN A 100 -0.96 -12.12 4.69
N ALA A 101 -0.67 -10.87 5.06
CA ALA A 101 -1.53 -9.73 4.74
C ALA A 101 -1.65 -9.55 3.22
N PHE A 102 -0.55 -9.66 2.47
CA PHE A 102 -0.56 -9.60 1.01
C PHE A 102 -1.42 -10.71 0.39
N VAL A 103 -1.26 -11.96 0.83
CA VAL A 103 -2.07 -13.10 0.36
C VAL A 103 -3.56 -12.89 0.69
N ALA A 104 -3.88 -12.44 1.90
CA ALA A 104 -5.25 -12.22 2.34
C ALA A 104 -5.94 -11.07 1.58
N LEU A 105 -5.21 -9.98 1.31
CA LEU A 105 -5.71 -8.86 0.50
C LEU A 105 -5.97 -9.29 -0.93
N ASN A 106 -5.07 -10.10 -1.48
CA ASN A 106 -5.09 -10.53 -2.87
C ASN A 106 -5.77 -11.89 -3.06
N TRP A 107 -6.48 -12.41 -2.05
CA TRP A 107 -7.28 -13.62 -2.20
C TRP A 107 -8.54 -13.33 -3.04
N PRO A 108 -8.95 -14.24 -3.94
CA PRO A 108 -10.18 -14.09 -4.70
C PRO A 108 -11.41 -14.03 -3.80
N VAL A 109 -12.35 -13.13 -4.12
CA VAL A 109 -13.59 -12.97 -3.36
C VAL A 109 -14.83 -13.17 -4.20
N ASP A 110 -15.96 -13.46 -3.54
CA ASP A 110 -17.27 -13.50 -4.19
C ASP A 110 -17.87 -12.08 -4.35
N GLY A 111 -19.11 -11.99 -4.85
CA GLY A 111 -19.80 -10.72 -5.05
C GLY A 111 -20.14 -9.95 -3.77
N LEU A 112 -19.96 -10.57 -2.59
CA LEU A 112 -20.10 -9.93 -1.28
C LEU A 112 -18.74 -9.69 -0.61
N PHE A 113 -17.65 -9.83 -1.38
CA PHE A 113 -16.28 -9.69 -0.93
C PHE A 113 -15.84 -10.71 0.15
N PHE A 114 -16.51 -11.87 0.24
CA PHE A 114 -16.03 -12.99 1.06
C PHE A 114 -14.95 -13.79 0.34
N PRO A 115 -13.90 -14.24 1.06
CA PRO A 115 -12.88 -15.08 0.46
C PRO A 115 -13.47 -16.39 -0.07
N ILE A 116 -13.22 -16.68 -1.34
CA ILE A 116 -13.65 -17.94 -1.96
C ILE A 116 -12.85 -19.09 -1.34
N GLY A 117 -13.52 -20.11 -0.82
CA GLY A 117 -12.87 -21.23 -0.14
C GLY A 117 -11.98 -22.09 -1.06
N THR A 118 -12.39 -22.27 -2.33
CA THR A 118 -11.62 -23.04 -3.32
C THR A 118 -11.59 -22.29 -4.65
N PRO A 119 -10.73 -21.27 -4.79
CA PRO A 119 -10.67 -20.49 -6.01
C PRO A 119 -10.05 -21.29 -7.16
N THR A 120 -10.57 -21.08 -8.37
CA THR A 120 -9.97 -21.56 -9.63
C THR A 120 -8.72 -20.74 -9.99
N ALA A 121 -7.93 -21.23 -10.95
CA ALA A 121 -6.77 -20.48 -11.45
C ALA A 121 -7.16 -19.13 -12.07
N ASP A 122 -8.23 -19.10 -12.86
CA ASP A 122 -8.80 -17.87 -13.42
C ASP A 122 -9.20 -16.88 -12.32
N GLN A 123 -9.89 -17.38 -11.29
CA GLN A 123 -10.20 -16.57 -10.12
C GLN A 123 -8.92 -16.07 -9.45
N PHE A 124 -7.86 -16.86 -9.28
CA PHE A 124 -6.61 -16.35 -8.72
C PHE A 124 -5.98 -15.24 -9.56
N ASN A 125 -5.98 -15.38 -10.89
CA ASN A 125 -5.29 -14.46 -11.79
C ASN A 125 -6.09 -13.19 -12.11
N HIS A 126 -7.42 -13.25 -12.12
CA HIS A 126 -8.27 -12.18 -12.66
C HIS A 126 -9.47 -11.78 -11.78
N GLY A 127 -9.83 -12.59 -10.78
CA GLY A 127 -11.03 -12.32 -9.97
C GLY A 127 -10.93 -11.04 -9.11
N PRO A 128 -12.04 -10.55 -8.54
CA PRO A 128 -11.98 -9.46 -7.56
C PRO A 128 -11.17 -9.88 -6.33
N ARG A 129 -10.52 -8.91 -5.70
CA ARG A 129 -9.70 -9.03 -4.49
C ARG A 129 -10.44 -8.50 -3.27
N ARG A 130 -9.98 -8.90 -2.09
CA ARG A 130 -10.55 -8.44 -0.82
C ARG A 130 -10.48 -6.93 -0.64
N TRP A 131 -9.41 -6.30 -1.11
CA TRP A 131 -9.27 -4.85 -1.04
C TRP A 131 -10.20 -4.07 -1.98
N ASN A 132 -10.88 -4.72 -2.94
CA ASN A 132 -11.88 -4.03 -3.75
C ASN A 132 -13.09 -3.54 -2.92
N ALA A 133 -13.34 -4.15 -1.75
CA ALA A 133 -14.34 -3.69 -0.78
C ALA A 133 -13.93 -2.42 -0.02
N PHE A 134 -12.64 -2.07 -0.03
CA PHE A 134 -12.13 -0.96 0.76
C PHE A 134 -12.42 0.37 0.05
N ARG A 135 -12.70 1.42 0.84
CA ARG A 135 -13.06 2.73 0.31
C ARG A 135 -11.82 3.58 0.07
N SER A 136 -11.88 4.43 -0.94
CA SER A 136 -10.90 5.48 -1.20
C SER A 136 -11.08 6.66 -0.24
N LYS A 137 -10.04 7.48 -0.09
CA LYS A 137 -10.11 8.78 0.60
C LYS A 137 -11.27 9.63 0.09
N GLN A 138 -11.43 9.71 -1.23
CA GLN A 138 -12.43 10.56 -1.87
C GLN A 138 -13.85 10.11 -1.49
N GLN A 139 -14.09 8.81 -1.34
CA GLN A 139 -15.37 8.28 -0.89
C GLN A 139 -15.64 8.60 0.59
N ILE A 140 -14.61 8.60 1.45
CA ILE A 140 -14.75 8.92 2.88
C ILE A 140 -15.08 10.40 3.09
N PHE A 141 -14.43 11.30 2.36
CA PHE A 141 -14.58 12.77 2.51
C PHE A 141 -15.49 13.42 1.45
N ALA A 142 -16.26 12.63 0.70
CA ALA A 142 -17.04 13.11 -0.46
C ALA A 142 -17.99 14.28 -0.13
N ALA A 143 -18.73 14.18 0.99
CA ALA A 143 -19.67 15.22 1.40
C ALA A 143 -18.96 16.55 1.71
N GLN A 144 -17.77 16.48 2.33
CA GLN A 144 -16.97 17.66 2.63
C GLN A 144 -16.42 18.31 1.36
N ASN A 145 -15.97 17.49 0.41
CA ASN A 145 -15.45 17.95 -0.88
C ASN A 145 -16.51 18.62 -1.77
N LEU A 146 -17.80 18.42 -1.48
CA LEU A 146 -18.91 19.09 -2.17
C LEU A 146 -19.50 20.27 -1.37
N SER A 147 -19.02 20.51 -0.15
CA SER A 147 -19.54 21.57 0.72
C SER A 147 -19.26 22.98 0.17
N ALA A 148 -20.00 23.99 0.65
CA ALA A 148 -19.75 25.38 0.28
C ALA A 148 -18.31 25.82 0.59
N ALA A 149 -17.71 25.30 1.68
CA ALA A 149 -16.36 25.61 2.13
C ALA A 149 -15.24 24.94 1.29
N ALA A 150 -15.55 23.92 0.49
CA ALA A 150 -14.55 23.27 -0.36
C ALA A 150 -14.08 24.19 -1.51
N SER A 151 -12.80 24.08 -1.84
CA SER A 151 -12.19 24.76 -2.98
C SER A 151 -12.81 24.30 -4.31
N ALA A 152 -12.60 25.09 -5.38
CA ALA A 152 -13.08 24.74 -6.72
C ALA A 152 -12.48 23.40 -7.20
N GLU A 153 -11.22 23.14 -6.87
CA GLU A 153 -10.51 21.92 -7.24
C GLU A 153 -11.05 20.68 -6.53
N GLU A 154 -11.34 20.78 -5.23
CA GLU A 154 -11.96 19.69 -4.45
C GLU A 154 -13.35 19.34 -5.00
N LYS A 155 -14.14 20.37 -5.35
CA LYS A 155 -15.46 20.19 -5.98
C LYS A 155 -15.34 19.54 -7.35
N GLU A 156 -14.42 20.01 -8.20
CA GLU A 156 -14.14 19.42 -9.50
C GLU A 156 -13.78 17.95 -9.37
N ARG A 157 -12.89 17.60 -8.44
CA ARG A 157 -12.46 16.22 -8.18
C ARG A 157 -13.61 15.34 -7.69
N ALA A 158 -14.45 15.83 -6.78
CA ALA A 158 -15.61 15.09 -6.29
C ALA A 158 -16.65 14.85 -7.41
N LEU A 159 -16.86 15.83 -8.28
CA LEU A 159 -17.72 15.69 -9.45
C LEU A 159 -17.14 14.72 -10.47
N LEU A 160 -15.85 14.81 -10.76
CA LEU A 160 -15.15 13.91 -11.66
C LEU A 160 -15.23 12.45 -11.19
N ASN A 161 -15.00 12.21 -9.89
CA ASN A 161 -15.17 10.88 -9.30
C ASN A 161 -16.56 10.31 -9.58
N ARG A 162 -17.60 11.11 -9.33
CA ARG A 162 -18.98 10.71 -9.59
C ARG A 162 -19.21 10.41 -11.07
N GLN A 163 -18.77 11.31 -11.96
CA GLN A 163 -18.93 11.16 -13.41
C GLN A 163 -18.24 9.90 -13.94
N CYS A 164 -16.98 9.66 -13.57
CA CYS A 164 -16.25 8.47 -14.03
C CYS A 164 -16.82 7.17 -13.44
N SER A 165 -17.28 7.20 -12.18
CA SER A 165 -17.93 6.07 -11.52
C SER A 165 -19.25 5.69 -12.20
N GLU A 166 -20.13 6.66 -12.44
CA GLU A 166 -21.43 6.46 -13.09
C GLU A 166 -21.29 6.01 -14.55
N ALA A 167 -20.27 6.49 -15.27
CA ALA A 167 -20.09 6.19 -16.68
C ALA A 167 -19.57 4.76 -16.95
N SER A 168 -18.76 4.19 -16.05
CA SER A 168 -18.00 2.97 -16.35
C SER A 168 -18.46 1.73 -15.60
N GLY A 169 -19.03 1.87 -14.39
CA GLY A 169 -19.30 0.73 -13.51
C GLY A 169 -18.02 -0.04 -13.08
N ARG A 170 -16.84 0.54 -13.30
CA ARG A 170 -15.52 -0.04 -12.98
C ARG A 170 -14.93 0.61 -11.74
N PRO A 171 -13.97 -0.03 -11.06
CA PRO A 171 -13.17 0.62 -10.04
C PRO A 171 -12.50 1.89 -10.59
N ILE A 172 -12.59 2.99 -9.84
CA ILE A 172 -11.96 4.25 -10.21
C ILE A 172 -10.58 4.33 -9.59
N LEU A 173 -9.57 4.58 -10.44
CA LEU A 173 -8.25 5.01 -10.01
C LEU A 173 -8.13 6.51 -10.24
N PHE A 174 -7.50 7.20 -9.29
CA PHE A 174 -7.15 8.60 -9.49
C PHE A 174 -5.70 8.67 -9.94
N GLU A 175 -5.43 9.48 -10.95
CA GLU A 175 -4.08 9.75 -11.48
C GLU A 175 -3.02 10.12 -10.42
N GLY A 176 -3.43 10.53 -9.22
CA GLY A 176 -2.54 11.00 -8.16
C GLY A 176 -3.03 10.69 -6.76
N SER A 177 -3.37 9.43 -6.46
CA SER A 177 -3.84 9.04 -5.11
C SER A 177 -2.77 9.27 -4.03
N LYS A 178 -2.63 10.51 -3.54
CA LYS A 178 -1.87 10.85 -2.35
C LYS A 178 -2.66 11.86 -1.54
N PHE A 179 -2.73 11.60 -0.25
CA PHE A 179 -3.24 12.55 0.72
C PHE A 179 -2.50 13.88 0.52
N THR A 180 -3.25 14.94 0.24
CA THR A 180 -2.78 16.16 -0.41
C THR A 180 -1.62 16.85 0.33
N ILE A 181 -0.44 16.80 -0.28
CA ILE A 181 0.27 18.00 -0.76
C ILE A 181 0.65 17.72 -2.23
N SER A 182 -0.31 18.06 -3.11
CA SER A 182 -0.25 18.04 -4.59
C SER A 182 -0.02 16.68 -5.29
N GLU A 183 -1.02 15.80 -5.27
CA GLU A 183 -1.65 15.03 -6.39
C GLU A 183 -0.92 14.69 -7.72
N PHE A 184 0.39 14.58 -7.71
CA PHE A 184 1.23 13.86 -8.68
C PHE A 184 2.58 13.46 -8.07
N ASN A 185 2.78 13.80 -6.79
CA ASN A 185 4.09 13.90 -6.17
C ASN A 185 4.37 12.63 -5.38
N GLU A 186 5.27 11.75 -5.84
CA GLU A 186 5.96 10.79 -4.96
C GLU A 186 6.45 11.53 -3.73
N PRO A 187 6.38 10.90 -2.54
CA PRO A 187 6.45 11.62 -1.29
C PRO A 187 7.62 12.60 -1.40
N PHE A 188 7.28 13.89 -1.30
CA PHE A 188 8.20 15.04 -1.30
C PHE A 188 8.68 15.62 -2.65
N GLU A 189 8.51 14.94 -3.80
CA GLU A 189 9.01 15.41 -5.09
C GLU A 189 7.94 15.34 -6.22
N PRO A 190 7.71 16.43 -6.99
CA PRO A 190 6.54 16.56 -7.86
C PRO A 190 6.66 15.90 -9.23
N TYR A 191 7.11 14.65 -9.24
CA TYR A 191 7.49 13.96 -10.47
C TYR A 191 6.67 12.69 -10.70
N PRO A 192 6.17 12.47 -11.94
CA PRO A 192 5.54 11.22 -12.33
C PRO A 192 6.57 10.10 -12.37
N LEU A 193 6.06 8.88 -12.30
CA LEU A 193 6.76 7.73 -12.83
C LEU A 193 6.20 7.40 -14.23
N ILE A 194 7.08 7.27 -15.23
CA ILE A 194 6.70 6.95 -16.62
C ILE A 194 7.27 5.57 -16.96
N ASP A 195 6.40 4.67 -17.42
CA ASP A 195 6.80 3.31 -17.77
C ASP A 195 7.56 3.23 -19.10
N ARG A 196 8.08 2.03 -19.40
CA ARG A 196 8.83 1.72 -20.62
C ARG A 196 8.04 1.94 -21.92
N HIS A 197 6.72 2.05 -21.85
CA HIS A 197 5.83 2.28 -23.00
C HIS A 197 5.35 3.73 -23.08
N GLY A 198 5.79 4.58 -22.15
CA GLY A 198 5.49 6.00 -22.13
C GLY A 198 4.14 6.35 -21.51
N ASN A 199 3.56 5.46 -20.71
CA ASN A 199 2.38 5.76 -19.90
C ASN A 199 2.78 6.11 -18.47
N TYR A 200 1.99 6.97 -17.83
CA TYR A 200 2.15 7.23 -16.41
C TYR A 200 1.79 6.00 -15.58
N ALA A 201 2.58 5.72 -14.55
CA ALA A 201 2.12 4.88 -13.45
C ALA A 201 0.97 5.61 -12.73
N VAL A 202 -0.05 4.85 -12.32
CA VAL A 202 -1.19 5.37 -11.54
C VAL A 202 -1.27 4.68 -10.20
N TYR A 203 -1.87 5.35 -9.23
CA TYR A 203 -1.86 4.88 -7.85
C TYR A 203 -3.28 4.76 -7.31
N ASP A 204 -3.46 3.88 -6.33
CA ASP A 204 -4.68 3.84 -5.52
C ASP A 204 -4.33 3.83 -4.04
N ILE A 205 -5.21 4.41 -3.21
CA ILE A 205 -5.17 4.24 -1.75
C ILE A 205 -6.54 3.79 -1.29
N ARG A 206 -6.58 2.65 -0.61
CA ARG A 206 -7.80 2.12 0.00
C ARG A 206 -7.64 1.95 1.50
N ILE A 207 -8.71 2.27 2.21
CA ILE A 207 -8.78 2.29 3.66
C ILE A 207 -9.76 1.21 4.11
N SER A 208 -9.33 0.40 5.06
CA SER A 208 -10.15 -0.65 5.65
C SER A 208 -11.38 -0.10 6.37
N PRO A 209 -12.46 -0.89 6.47
CA PRO A 209 -13.65 -0.49 7.22
C PRO A 209 -13.38 -0.22 8.70
N PHE A 210 -12.36 -0.84 9.31
CA PHE A 210 -12.03 -0.66 10.73
C PHE A 210 -11.46 0.73 11.03
N GLU A 211 -10.60 1.23 10.16
CA GLU A 211 -10.05 2.59 10.28
C GLU A 211 -11.12 3.65 10.00
N ILE A 212 -11.96 3.41 8.98
CA ILE A 212 -13.09 4.28 8.66
C ILE A 212 -14.07 4.34 9.84
N ALA A 213 -14.40 3.18 10.42
CA ALA A 213 -15.27 3.10 11.59
C ALA A 213 -14.71 3.93 12.75
N TYR A 214 -13.42 3.83 13.05
CA TYR A 214 -12.79 4.65 14.10
C TYR A 214 -13.00 6.16 13.87
N LEU A 215 -12.86 6.64 12.64
CA LEU A 215 -13.00 8.06 12.32
C LEU A 215 -14.45 8.56 12.31
N LEU A 216 -15.41 7.72 11.95
CA LEU A 216 -16.81 8.14 11.82
C LEU A 216 -17.66 7.87 13.07
N ASN A 217 -17.24 6.96 13.94
CA ASN A 217 -18.17 6.31 14.85
C ASN A 217 -18.17 6.94 16.27
N PRO A 218 -19.36 7.34 16.76
CA PRO A 218 -19.55 7.70 18.17
C PRO A 218 -19.26 6.57 19.17
N ASP A 219 -19.31 5.28 18.80
CA ASP A 219 -18.98 4.17 19.70
C ASP A 219 -17.47 3.98 19.93
N PHE A 220 -16.62 4.51 19.03
CA PHE A 220 -15.17 4.50 19.21
C PHE A 220 -14.72 5.81 19.87
N THR A 221 -14.97 6.94 19.22
CA THR A 221 -14.42 8.25 19.63
C THR A 221 -15.49 9.21 20.15
N GLY A 222 -16.78 8.86 20.09
CA GLY A 222 -17.88 9.76 20.42
C GLY A 222 -18.16 10.83 19.36
N LEU A 223 -17.36 10.89 18.28
CA LEU A 223 -17.27 12.03 17.40
C LEU A 223 -17.04 11.62 15.94
N ASN A 224 -17.35 12.54 15.02
CA ASN A 224 -16.99 12.39 13.62
C ASN A 224 -15.66 13.11 13.33
N LEU A 225 -14.56 12.37 13.44
CA LEU A 225 -13.19 12.84 13.21
C LEU A 225 -12.87 13.08 11.73
N THR A 226 -13.80 12.81 10.81
CA THR A 226 -13.63 13.25 9.42
C THR A 226 -13.85 14.74 9.25
N THR A 227 -14.34 15.48 10.26
CA THR A 227 -14.57 16.94 10.19
C THR A 227 -13.63 17.70 11.12
N LYS A 228 -13.24 18.94 10.80
CA LYS A 228 -12.41 19.74 11.70
C LYS A 228 -13.06 19.96 13.06
N ALA A 229 -14.35 20.31 13.07
CA ALA A 229 -15.10 20.51 14.31
C ALA A 229 -15.12 19.24 15.20
N GLY A 230 -15.19 18.05 14.59
CA GLY A 230 -15.10 16.79 15.31
C GLY A 230 -13.71 16.55 15.91
N GLN A 231 -12.65 16.85 15.16
CA GLN A 231 -11.27 16.75 15.64
C GLN A 231 -10.98 17.74 16.79
N GLU A 232 -11.39 19.01 16.63
CA GLU A 232 -11.24 20.03 17.67
C GLU A 232 -11.94 19.62 18.97
N LYS A 233 -13.16 19.08 18.88
CA LYS A 233 -13.90 18.59 20.05
C LYS A 233 -13.24 17.36 20.67
N PHE A 234 -12.72 16.45 19.85
CA PHE A 234 -12.02 15.25 20.33
C PHE A 234 -10.80 15.61 21.16
N LEU A 235 -9.97 16.53 20.66
CA LEU A 235 -8.79 17.02 21.36
C LEU A 235 -9.15 17.84 22.60
N ALA A 236 -10.19 18.68 22.54
CA ALA A 236 -10.67 19.45 23.69
C ALA A 236 -11.17 18.56 24.84
N GLN A 237 -11.58 17.33 24.54
CA GLN A 237 -11.96 16.30 25.52
C GLN A 237 -10.77 15.44 26.01
N GLY A 238 -9.54 15.78 25.61
CA GLY A 238 -8.33 15.01 25.94
C GLY A 238 -8.15 13.75 25.08
N GLY A 239 -8.86 13.65 23.95
CA GLY A 239 -8.71 12.54 23.02
C GLY A 239 -7.32 12.47 22.41
N THR A 240 -6.85 11.24 22.18
CA THR A 240 -5.60 10.95 21.46
C THR A 240 -5.88 9.90 20.40
N TYR A 241 -5.29 10.06 19.22
CA TYR A 241 -5.48 9.09 18.13
C TYR A 241 -4.86 7.75 18.53
N ASP A 242 -5.67 6.70 18.52
CA ASP A 242 -5.28 5.31 18.74
C ASP A 242 -6.18 4.41 17.89
N PHE A 243 -5.73 4.11 16.68
CA PHE A 243 -6.53 3.30 15.75
C PHE A 243 -6.62 1.85 16.24
N PRO A 244 -7.75 1.16 15.95
CA PRO A 244 -8.00 -0.17 16.50
C PRO A 244 -7.01 -1.20 15.95
N GLY A 245 -6.34 -1.95 16.84
CA GLY A 245 -5.63 -3.18 16.48
C GLY A 245 -6.54 -4.40 16.44
N ASP A 246 -5.96 -5.57 16.16
CA ASP A 246 -6.65 -6.86 16.09
C ASP A 246 -7.30 -7.34 17.41
N ALA A 247 -6.86 -6.83 18.57
CA ALA A 247 -7.41 -7.14 19.89
C ALA A 247 -8.54 -6.21 20.32
N ALA A 248 -8.67 -5.03 19.71
CA ALA A 248 -9.73 -4.07 20.01
C ALA A 248 -11.09 -4.48 19.40
N ASN A 249 -11.12 -5.53 18.58
CA ASN A 249 -12.36 -6.01 17.98
C ASN A 249 -12.30 -7.54 17.74
N PRO A 250 -13.24 -8.35 18.25
CA PRO A 250 -13.33 -9.78 17.92
C PRO A 250 -13.48 -10.06 16.40
N LEU A 251 -13.80 -9.04 15.61
CA LEU A 251 -14.33 -9.18 14.25
C LEU A 251 -13.34 -8.82 13.11
N GLY A 252 -12.08 -8.42 13.36
CA GLY A 252 -11.21 -7.97 12.26
C GLY A 252 -9.68 -7.91 12.48
N PRO A 253 -8.91 -7.61 11.40
CA PRO A 253 -7.44 -7.54 11.40
C PRO A 253 -6.84 -6.28 12.03
N GLY A 254 -7.66 -5.31 12.44
CA GLY A 254 -7.23 -3.96 12.83
C GLY A 254 -7.38 -2.94 11.71
N ALA A 255 -7.06 -1.68 12.00
CA ALA A 255 -6.98 -0.60 11.04
C ALA A 255 -5.90 -0.90 9.99
N MET A 256 -6.20 -0.62 8.74
CA MET A 256 -5.32 -0.84 7.60
C MET A 256 -5.51 0.22 6.51
N GLU A 257 -4.39 0.65 5.96
CA GLU A 257 -4.30 1.42 4.72
C GLU A 257 -3.49 0.63 3.69
N ILE A 258 -3.95 0.60 2.45
CA ILE A 258 -3.17 0.08 1.33
C ILE A 258 -2.88 1.20 0.35
N LYS A 259 -1.67 1.20 -0.21
CA LYS A 259 -1.32 2.01 -1.38
C LYS A 259 -0.87 1.06 -2.47
N THR A 260 -1.33 1.24 -3.68
CA THR A 260 -0.97 0.41 -4.84
C THR A 260 -0.47 1.28 -5.98
N ALA A 261 0.46 0.74 -6.77
CA ALA A 261 1.02 1.35 -7.95
C ALA A 261 0.72 0.43 -9.14
N TRP A 262 0.30 1.02 -10.25
CA TRP A 262 -0.23 0.32 -11.41
C TRP A 262 0.38 0.86 -12.70
N ARG A 263 0.62 -0.04 -13.65
CA ARG A 263 0.92 0.31 -15.03
C ARG A 263 -0.31 0.20 -15.90
N ILE A 264 -0.46 1.12 -16.84
CA ILE A 264 -1.44 1.01 -17.95
C ILE A 264 -0.88 -0.02 -18.92
N MET A 265 -1.56 -1.17 -19.02
CA MET A 265 -1.13 -2.26 -19.87
C MET A 265 -1.44 -1.96 -21.34
N THR A 266 -0.58 -2.44 -22.22
CA THR A 266 -0.65 -2.28 -23.67
C THR A 266 -0.68 -3.63 -24.37
N ASP A 267 -0.86 -3.62 -25.68
CA ASP A 267 -0.75 -4.81 -26.53
C ASP A 267 0.67 -5.42 -26.60
N LYS A 268 1.66 -4.71 -26.04
CA LYS A 268 3.06 -5.15 -25.96
C LYS A 268 3.41 -5.83 -24.64
N ASP A 269 2.52 -5.78 -23.64
CA ASP A 269 2.76 -6.35 -22.32
C ASP A 269 2.30 -7.81 -22.26
N ASP A 270 3.06 -8.65 -21.54
CA ASP A 270 2.63 -10.00 -21.20
C ASP A 270 1.69 -9.95 -19.97
N LEU A 271 0.38 -9.90 -20.23
CA LEU A 271 -0.64 -9.82 -19.19
C LEU A 271 -0.64 -11.05 -18.25
N SER A 272 -0.11 -12.20 -18.67
CA SER A 272 -0.12 -13.41 -17.84
C SER A 272 0.85 -13.32 -16.65
N ARG A 273 1.75 -12.33 -16.65
CA ARG A 273 2.68 -12.10 -15.55
C ARG A 273 2.10 -11.26 -14.42
N TYR A 274 1.17 -10.36 -14.74
CA TYR A 274 0.63 -9.37 -13.81
C TYR A 274 -0.74 -9.76 -13.29
N TYR A 275 -1.07 -9.31 -12.08
CA TYR A 275 -2.48 -9.23 -11.69
C TYR A 275 -3.06 -8.01 -12.40
N THR A 276 -3.99 -8.24 -13.32
CA THR A 276 -4.60 -7.19 -14.12
C THR A 276 -6.04 -6.96 -13.73
N THR A 277 -6.49 -5.72 -13.82
CA THR A 277 -7.90 -5.36 -13.62
C THR A 277 -8.28 -4.18 -14.51
N ASP A 278 -9.54 -4.17 -14.96
CA ASP A 278 -10.08 -3.07 -15.74
C ASP A 278 -10.54 -1.95 -14.80
N VAL A 279 -10.06 -0.74 -15.07
CA VAL A 279 -10.33 0.45 -14.26
C VAL A 279 -10.72 1.62 -15.15
N THR A 280 -11.20 2.65 -14.49
CA THR A 280 -11.35 3.98 -15.09
C THR A 280 -10.44 4.94 -14.35
N ILE A 281 -9.50 5.55 -15.08
CA ILE A 281 -8.56 6.53 -14.55
C ILE A 281 -9.20 7.92 -14.67
N ALA A 282 -9.44 8.54 -13.53
CA ALA A 282 -9.96 9.91 -13.43
C ALA A 282 -8.82 10.92 -13.48
N ILE A 283 -8.84 11.79 -14.50
CA ILE A 283 -7.82 12.82 -14.77
C ILE A 283 -8.44 14.21 -14.63
N ALA A 284 -7.93 14.99 -13.69
CA ALA A 284 -8.40 16.34 -13.42
C ALA A 284 -7.98 17.31 -14.52
N ARG A 285 -8.74 18.40 -14.72
CA ARG A 285 -8.47 19.41 -15.75
C ARG A 285 -7.05 19.98 -15.65
N LYS A 286 -6.56 20.21 -14.43
CA LYS A 286 -5.21 20.75 -14.19
C LYS A 286 -4.10 19.89 -14.81
N ASN A 287 -4.33 18.58 -14.92
CA ASN A 287 -3.38 17.60 -15.44
C ASN A 287 -3.61 17.32 -16.93
N ARG A 288 -4.48 18.10 -17.60
CA ARG A 288 -4.66 18.12 -19.06
C ARG A 288 -4.55 19.51 -19.69
N GLY A 289 -4.13 20.51 -18.91
CA GLY A 289 -3.93 21.87 -19.38
C GLY A 289 -5.24 22.59 -19.71
N LYS A 290 -5.50 22.86 -21.00
CA LYS A 290 -6.73 23.54 -21.46
C LYS A 290 -7.90 22.58 -21.69
N ASP A 291 -7.64 21.27 -21.67
CA ASP A 291 -8.67 20.27 -21.93
C ASP A 291 -9.55 20.06 -20.70
N THR A 292 -10.77 19.56 -20.91
CA THR A 292 -11.69 19.17 -19.82
C THR A 292 -11.13 18.00 -19.00
N PRO A 293 -11.64 17.74 -17.78
CA PRO A 293 -11.40 16.47 -17.11
C PRO A 293 -11.70 15.27 -18.01
N ALA A 294 -11.05 14.13 -17.76
CA ALA A 294 -11.22 12.92 -18.54
C ALA A 294 -11.39 11.68 -17.65
N CYS A 295 -12.14 10.71 -18.17
CA CYS A 295 -12.23 9.34 -17.66
C CYS A 295 -11.61 8.43 -18.71
N ILE A 296 -10.54 7.73 -18.37
CA ILE A 296 -9.85 6.83 -19.29
C ILE A 296 -10.05 5.39 -18.82
N ASP A 297 -10.78 4.63 -19.62
CA ASP A 297 -10.91 3.20 -19.45
C ASP A 297 -9.59 2.51 -19.84
N ALA A 298 -9.02 1.72 -18.93
CA ALA A 298 -7.77 1.02 -19.16
C ALA A 298 -7.72 -0.31 -18.39
N THR A 299 -7.03 -1.29 -18.96
CA THR A 299 -6.55 -2.44 -18.20
C THR A 299 -5.24 -2.04 -17.55
N VAL A 300 -5.15 -2.22 -16.23
CA VAL A 300 -3.94 -1.92 -15.48
C VAL A 300 -3.41 -3.17 -14.80
N GLY A 301 -2.10 -3.25 -14.57
CA GLY A 301 -1.49 -4.33 -13.79
C GLY A 301 -0.63 -3.82 -12.63
N LEU A 302 -0.71 -4.56 -11.53
CA LEU A 302 -0.10 -4.18 -10.25
C LEU A 302 1.42 -4.29 -10.34
N VAL A 303 2.13 -3.22 -9.96
CA VAL A 303 3.60 -3.18 -9.96
C VAL A 303 4.21 -2.88 -8.59
N GLY A 304 3.41 -2.34 -7.66
CA GLY A 304 3.85 -2.09 -6.29
C GLY A 304 2.69 -2.01 -5.31
N MET A 305 2.91 -2.40 -4.06
CA MET A 305 1.90 -2.37 -3.00
C MET A 305 2.53 -2.12 -1.63
N HIS A 306 2.04 -1.12 -0.91
CA HIS A 306 2.26 -0.93 0.52
C HIS A 306 1.03 -1.39 1.30
N ILE A 307 1.27 -2.02 2.45
CA ILE A 307 0.25 -2.47 3.40
C ILE A 307 0.64 -1.94 4.77
N MET A 308 -0.11 -0.97 5.27
CA MET A 308 0.00 -0.49 6.64
C MET A 308 -1.09 -1.16 7.47
N GLN A 309 -0.75 -1.84 8.57
CA GLN A 309 -1.70 -2.55 9.43
C GLN A 309 -1.40 -2.35 10.92
N LYS A 310 -2.41 -1.94 11.68
CA LYS A 310 -2.35 -1.88 13.13
C LYS A 310 -2.55 -3.26 13.71
N PHE A 311 -1.63 -3.67 14.58
CA PHE A 311 -1.74 -4.92 15.33
C PHE A 311 -1.47 -4.66 16.82
N SER A 312 -1.81 -5.64 17.64
CA SER A 312 -1.85 -5.51 19.09
C SER A 312 -1.56 -6.79 19.85
N ARG A 313 -1.33 -7.90 19.14
CA ARG A 313 -0.93 -9.18 19.72
C ARG A 313 0.50 -9.58 19.31
N PRO A 314 1.37 -9.92 20.28
CA PRO A 314 1.16 -9.83 21.74
C PRO A 314 1.03 -8.38 22.24
N LYS A 315 0.40 -8.18 23.41
CA LYS A 315 0.06 -6.85 23.99
C LYS A 315 1.22 -5.86 24.02
N LYS A 316 2.47 -6.33 24.16
CA LYS A 316 3.68 -5.49 24.09
C LYS A 316 3.83 -4.72 22.78
N PHE A 317 3.24 -5.22 21.68
CA PHE A 317 3.20 -4.53 20.39
C PHE A 317 1.88 -3.78 20.13
N ALA A 318 1.00 -3.66 21.13
CA ALA A 318 -0.21 -2.84 21.05
C ALA A 318 0.01 -1.38 20.64
N PRO A 319 1.18 -0.76 20.85
CA PRO A 319 1.46 0.57 20.29
C PRO A 319 1.85 0.56 18.81
N PHE A 320 2.03 -0.58 18.14
CA PHE A 320 2.76 -0.63 16.86
C PHE A 320 1.89 -0.79 15.62
N TRP A 321 2.36 -0.22 14.51
CA TRP A 321 1.90 -0.54 13.16
C TRP A 321 2.96 -1.35 12.43
N SER A 322 2.51 -2.17 11.51
CA SER A 322 3.33 -2.89 10.53
C SER A 322 3.19 -2.20 9.18
N TRP A 323 4.27 -2.09 8.44
CA TRP A 323 4.33 -1.56 7.08
C TRP A 323 5.06 -2.57 6.20
N ALA A 324 4.32 -3.32 5.39
CA ALA A 324 4.89 -4.25 4.42
C ALA A 324 4.89 -3.64 3.02
N SER A 325 5.97 -3.81 2.27
CA SER A 325 6.08 -3.34 0.89
C SER A 325 6.40 -4.47 -0.08
N PHE A 326 5.73 -4.45 -1.24
CA PHE A 326 5.83 -5.45 -2.29
C PHE A 326 6.00 -4.82 -3.66
N GLU A 327 6.71 -5.50 -4.55
CA GLU A 327 6.85 -5.13 -5.95
C GLU A 327 6.70 -6.33 -6.87
N HIS A 328 6.32 -6.07 -8.12
CA HIS A 328 6.47 -7.05 -9.18
C HIS A 328 7.95 -7.26 -9.50
N VAL A 329 8.37 -8.48 -9.79
CA VAL A 329 9.79 -8.82 -10.07
C VAL A 329 10.34 -8.10 -11.32
N ASP A 330 9.45 -7.78 -12.25
CA ASP A 330 9.80 -7.04 -13.47
C ASP A 330 9.67 -5.51 -13.29
N THR A 331 9.57 -4.97 -12.07
CA THR A 331 9.47 -3.53 -11.86
C THR A 331 10.73 -2.78 -12.28
N ALA A 332 11.88 -3.14 -11.70
CA ALA A 332 13.16 -2.49 -11.94
C ALA A 332 14.34 -3.41 -11.56
N PRO A 333 15.52 -3.27 -12.21
CA PRO A 333 16.73 -3.99 -11.81
C PRO A 333 17.35 -3.41 -10.54
N TYR A 334 18.34 -4.13 -10.01
CA TYR A 334 19.20 -3.64 -8.93
C TYR A 334 20.26 -2.65 -9.44
N ALA A 335 20.49 -1.59 -8.67
CA ALA A 335 21.65 -0.72 -8.86
C ALA A 335 22.97 -1.49 -8.66
N GLN A 336 24.05 -1.02 -9.28
CA GLN A 336 25.36 -1.66 -9.23
C GLN A 336 25.87 -1.82 -7.80
N ASP A 337 25.71 -0.76 -6.99
CA ASP A 337 26.09 -0.67 -5.59
C ASP A 337 24.93 -0.96 -4.63
N ALA A 338 23.86 -1.59 -5.12
CA ALA A 338 22.73 -1.97 -4.29
C ALA A 338 23.17 -2.87 -3.15
N ARG A 339 22.85 -2.45 -1.92
CA ARG A 339 23.26 -3.11 -0.69
C ARG A 339 22.06 -3.34 0.21
N VAL A 340 22.16 -4.30 1.11
CA VAL A 340 21.15 -4.47 2.15
C VAL A 340 21.15 -3.21 3.02
N SER A 341 19.96 -2.69 3.36
CA SER A 341 19.86 -1.53 4.25
C SER A 341 20.69 -1.76 5.51
N PRO A 342 21.53 -0.80 5.93
CA PRO A 342 22.31 -0.95 7.14
C PRO A 342 21.39 -1.02 8.36
N VAL A 343 21.98 -1.58 9.40
CA VAL A 343 21.41 -1.62 10.72
C VAL A 343 22.07 -0.52 11.54
N SER A 344 21.28 0.23 12.31
CA SER A 344 21.80 1.02 13.43
C SER A 344 21.90 0.14 14.68
N GLY A 345 23.10 -0.40 14.90
CA GLY A 345 23.49 -0.88 16.22
C GLY A 345 23.63 0.31 17.17
N ALA A 346 23.32 0.12 18.44
CA ALA A 346 23.43 1.13 19.49
C ALA A 346 24.89 1.62 19.70
N VAL A 347 25.38 2.48 18.80
CA VAL A 347 26.61 3.26 18.93
C VAL A 347 26.21 4.73 18.85
N PRO A 348 26.70 5.63 19.74
CA PRO A 348 26.52 7.07 19.52
C PRO A 348 27.10 7.38 18.14
N ILE A 349 26.23 7.79 17.21
CA ILE A 349 26.52 8.00 15.77
C ILE A 349 27.95 8.56 15.62
N PRO A 350 28.95 7.74 15.26
CA PRO A 350 30.29 8.25 15.04
C PRO A 350 30.27 8.82 13.62
N SER A 351 29.77 10.05 13.52
CA SER A 351 29.54 10.84 12.30
C SER A 351 28.53 10.25 11.28
N PRO A 352 27.74 11.10 10.59
CA PRO A 352 26.90 10.72 9.45
C PRO A 352 27.61 9.92 8.35
N ASP A 353 28.94 10.00 8.28
CA ASP A 353 29.77 9.31 7.29
C ASP A 353 29.80 7.77 7.45
N ALA A 354 29.34 7.21 8.57
CA ALA A 354 29.39 5.78 8.85
C ALA A 354 28.26 4.94 8.21
N LEU A 355 27.18 5.57 7.71
CA LEU A 355 26.12 4.91 6.95
C LEU A 355 26.22 5.36 5.49
N ALA A 356 27.25 4.91 4.76
CA ALA A 356 27.40 5.29 3.36
C ALA A 356 26.12 4.91 2.59
N THR A 357 25.36 5.90 2.13
CA THR A 357 24.19 5.74 1.26
C THR A 357 24.65 5.25 -0.11
N PRO A 358 23.98 4.28 -0.77
CA PRO A 358 24.27 3.92 -2.15
C PRO A 358 24.16 5.17 -3.03
N THR A 359 25.12 5.31 -3.93
CA THR A 359 25.10 6.33 -4.99
C THR A 359 23.94 6.07 -5.94
N CYS A 360 23.67 4.79 -6.22
CA CYS A 360 22.60 4.36 -7.10
C CYS A 360 22.71 4.95 -8.51
N ASP A 361 23.93 5.16 -9.00
CA ASP A 361 24.19 5.86 -10.27
C ASP A 361 24.21 4.93 -11.50
N ALA A 362 24.27 3.62 -11.30
CA ALA A 362 24.39 2.62 -12.35
C ALA A 362 23.62 1.34 -12.02
N VAL A 363 23.39 0.47 -13.02
CA VAL A 363 22.70 -0.82 -12.88
C VAL A 363 23.68 -1.98 -13.03
N GLN A 364 23.43 -3.10 -12.34
CA GLN A 364 24.23 -4.31 -12.52
C GLN A 364 24.06 -4.89 -13.93
N THR A 365 25.05 -4.70 -14.80
CA THR A 365 25.02 -5.15 -16.22
C THR A 365 25.48 -6.60 -16.44
N GLY A 366 25.65 -7.39 -15.38
CA GLY A 366 26.11 -8.79 -15.45
C GLY A 366 25.23 -9.82 -14.73
N GLY A 367 24.13 -9.39 -14.09
CA GLY A 367 23.07 -10.28 -13.61
C GLY A 367 21.99 -10.49 -14.69
N ASP A 368 20.92 -11.22 -14.34
CA ASP A 368 19.72 -11.60 -15.12
C ASP A 368 18.91 -10.40 -15.70
N THR A 369 19.61 -9.47 -16.34
CA THR A 369 19.13 -8.20 -16.90
C THR A 369 19.17 -8.22 -18.42
N THR A 370 19.92 -9.15 -19.02
CA THR A 370 19.94 -9.40 -20.46
C THR A 370 18.70 -10.19 -20.86
N GLY A 371 17.67 -9.51 -21.33
CA GLY A 371 16.42 -10.13 -21.83
C GLY A 371 15.21 -9.97 -20.90
N THR A 372 15.40 -9.43 -19.70
CA THR A 372 14.29 -9.12 -18.78
C THR A 372 13.63 -7.81 -19.18
N ASP A 373 12.33 -7.88 -19.42
CA ASP A 373 11.52 -6.76 -19.87
C ASP A 373 11.03 -5.89 -18.70
N TYR A 374 11.95 -5.20 -18.02
CA TYR A 374 11.61 -4.33 -16.89
C TYR A 374 10.62 -3.22 -17.27
N ALA A 375 9.66 -3.03 -16.39
CA ALA A 375 8.54 -2.10 -16.50
C ALA A 375 8.98 -0.63 -16.54
N PHE A 376 10.03 -0.29 -15.80
CA PHE A 376 10.56 1.08 -15.66
C PHE A 376 12.07 1.17 -15.94
N PHE A 377 12.63 0.24 -16.71
CA PHE A 377 14.05 0.30 -17.07
C PHE A 377 14.30 -0.27 -18.46
N ASN A 378 15.15 0.41 -19.22
CA ASN A 378 15.62 -0.06 -20.51
C ASN A 378 17.16 0.04 -20.56
N PRO A 379 17.89 -1.09 -20.67
CA PRO A 379 19.36 -1.07 -20.69
C PRO A 379 19.95 -0.34 -21.90
N SER A 380 19.15 -0.11 -22.96
CA SER A 380 19.54 0.67 -24.14
C SER A 380 19.21 2.17 -24.02
N CYS A 381 18.72 2.63 -22.86
CA CYS A 381 18.35 4.02 -22.66
C CYS A 381 19.56 4.93 -22.86
N THR A 382 19.39 5.91 -23.75
CA THR A 382 20.35 6.99 -23.98
C THR A 382 19.70 8.35 -23.74
N ASP A 383 20.48 9.30 -23.26
CA ASP A 383 20.15 10.72 -23.16
C ASP A 383 21.32 11.53 -23.74
N GLY A 384 21.12 12.15 -24.90
CA GLY A 384 22.22 12.86 -25.59
C GLY A 384 23.42 11.97 -25.96
N GLY A 385 23.19 10.66 -26.17
CA GLY A 385 24.23 9.67 -26.51
C GLY A 385 24.98 9.07 -25.31
N GLN A 386 24.65 9.47 -24.08
CA GLN A 386 25.15 8.84 -22.85
C GLN A 386 24.10 7.90 -22.27
N SER A 387 24.49 6.91 -21.46
CA SER A 387 23.53 6.10 -20.71
C SER A 387 22.66 6.99 -19.82
N CYS A 388 21.36 6.71 -19.78
CA CYS A 388 20.43 7.47 -18.96
C CYS A 388 20.75 7.37 -17.46
N THR A 389 20.59 8.49 -16.75
CA THR A 389 20.59 8.52 -15.29
C THR A 389 19.40 7.73 -14.74
N VAL A 390 19.65 6.85 -13.78
CA VAL A 390 18.58 6.14 -13.07
C VAL A 390 18.03 6.95 -11.91
N ASN A 391 16.78 6.70 -11.56
CA ASN A 391 16.03 7.39 -10.50
C ASN A 391 16.01 8.93 -10.63
N GLY A 392 16.29 9.45 -11.83
CA GLY A 392 16.14 10.86 -12.15
C GLY A 392 14.71 11.17 -12.60
N PRO A 393 14.13 12.32 -12.20
CA PRO A 393 12.80 12.68 -12.64
C PRO A 393 12.76 13.00 -14.15
N PRO A 394 11.63 12.76 -14.83
CA PRO A 394 11.46 13.20 -16.20
C PRO A 394 11.60 14.72 -16.31
N ARG A 395 11.99 15.21 -17.48
CA ARG A 395 12.22 16.65 -17.70
C ARG A 395 10.93 17.33 -18.12
N LEU A 396 10.56 18.42 -17.44
CA LEU A 396 9.55 19.34 -17.95
C LEU A 396 10.09 20.05 -19.21
N ARG A 397 9.21 20.29 -20.19
CA ARG A 397 9.58 21.11 -21.35
C ARG A 397 9.77 22.57 -20.94
N PRO A 398 10.55 23.35 -21.71
CA PRO A 398 10.70 24.78 -21.45
C PRO A 398 9.33 25.47 -21.31
N LYS A 399 9.17 26.26 -20.25
CA LYS A 399 7.95 27.03 -19.91
C LYS A 399 6.74 26.19 -19.41
N GLN A 400 6.85 24.87 -19.27
CA GLN A 400 5.86 24.09 -18.53
C GLN A 400 6.15 24.13 -17.04
N THR A 401 5.09 24.21 -16.23
CA THR A 401 5.15 24.18 -14.76
C THR A 401 4.53 22.91 -14.18
N ALA A 402 3.99 22.03 -15.02
CA ALA A 402 3.34 20.78 -14.63
C ALA A 402 3.43 19.73 -15.76
N TYR A 403 3.34 18.46 -15.37
CA TYR A 403 3.19 17.33 -16.26
C TYR A 403 1.73 17.19 -16.68
N LEU A 404 1.48 16.89 -17.95
CA LEU A 404 0.14 16.83 -18.52
C LEU A 404 -0.08 15.49 -19.23
N TRP A 405 -1.26 14.92 -19.06
CA TRP A 405 -1.71 13.76 -19.83
C TRP A 405 -2.04 14.17 -21.26
N ALA A 406 -1.44 13.47 -22.22
CA ALA A 406 -1.84 13.55 -23.62
C ALA A 406 -3.29 13.06 -23.80
N SER A 407 -3.95 13.50 -24.87
CA SER A 407 -5.33 13.08 -25.17
C SER A 407 -5.45 11.64 -25.66
N ALA A 408 -4.34 10.99 -25.98
CA ALA A 408 -4.25 9.62 -26.46
C ALA A 408 -2.93 8.97 -25.96
N PRO A 409 -2.88 7.63 -25.83
CA PRO A 409 -1.67 6.94 -25.42
C PRO A 409 -0.57 7.03 -26.51
N PRO A 410 0.72 7.02 -26.14
CA PRO A 410 1.22 6.94 -24.77
C PRO A 410 1.03 8.26 -24.01
N TYR A 411 0.43 8.20 -22.81
CA TYR A 411 -0.11 9.40 -22.15
C TYR A 411 0.95 10.37 -21.64
N ALA A 412 2.19 9.92 -21.50
CA ALA A 412 3.34 10.71 -21.07
C ALA A 412 4.37 10.96 -22.21
N ALA A 413 3.97 10.81 -23.48
CA ALA A 413 4.85 10.93 -24.66
C ALA A 413 5.74 12.18 -24.65
N ASP A 414 5.18 13.30 -24.18
CA ASP A 414 5.85 14.61 -24.12
C ASP A 414 7.04 14.67 -23.14
N TYR A 415 7.20 13.66 -22.29
CA TYR A 415 8.17 13.63 -21.19
C TYR A 415 9.15 12.45 -21.28
N LEU A 416 9.20 11.78 -22.42
CA LEU A 416 10.16 10.70 -22.67
C LEU A 416 11.57 11.25 -22.91
N THR A 417 12.55 10.62 -22.28
CA THR A 417 13.98 10.85 -22.52
C THR A 417 14.31 10.45 -23.97
N ASP A 418 14.99 11.35 -24.70
CA ASP A 418 15.25 11.23 -26.14
C ASP A 418 13.98 10.94 -26.99
N GLY A 419 12.77 11.26 -26.48
CA GLY A 419 11.50 10.92 -27.12
C GLY A 419 11.19 9.42 -27.17
N ARG A 420 11.93 8.58 -26.43
CA ARG A 420 11.90 7.11 -26.56
C ARG A 420 11.72 6.38 -25.23
N TYR A 421 12.32 6.88 -24.15
CA TYR A 421 12.42 6.13 -22.90
C TYR A 421 11.65 6.82 -21.78
N GLY A 422 10.89 6.04 -21.01
CA GLY A 422 10.28 6.49 -19.76
C GLY A 422 11.32 6.77 -18.67
N THR A 423 10.85 6.90 -17.43
CA THR A 423 11.72 6.98 -16.26
C THR A 423 12.60 5.73 -16.20
N GLN A 424 13.90 5.89 -15.95
CA GLN A 424 14.80 4.77 -15.73
C GLN A 424 14.93 4.54 -14.23
N VAL A 425 14.44 3.42 -13.73
CA VAL A 425 14.40 3.10 -12.29
C VAL A 425 15.42 2.00 -11.99
N ALA A 426 16.12 2.16 -10.88
CA ALA A 426 16.96 1.12 -10.30
C ALA A 426 16.71 1.04 -8.80
N ARG A 427 16.70 -0.18 -8.25
CA ARG A 427 16.59 -0.40 -6.81
C ARG A 427 17.93 -0.14 -6.14
N CYS A 428 17.98 0.86 -5.26
CA CYS A 428 19.21 1.25 -4.55
C CYS A 428 19.50 0.36 -3.33
N TRP A 429 18.47 -0.29 -2.76
CA TRP A 429 18.59 -1.12 -1.56
C TRP A 429 18.11 -2.53 -1.81
N ARG A 430 18.94 -3.53 -1.50
CA ARG A 430 18.55 -4.93 -1.55
C ARG A 430 17.54 -5.24 -0.42
N PRO A 431 16.52 -6.08 -0.67
CA PRO A 431 15.68 -6.61 0.39
C PRO A 431 16.52 -7.25 1.50
N TYR A 432 16.01 -7.21 2.73
CA TYR A 432 16.62 -7.95 3.84
C TYR A 432 16.64 -9.44 3.57
N ASP A 433 17.65 -10.14 4.10
CA ASP A 433 17.81 -11.57 3.88
C ASP A 433 16.58 -12.37 4.37
N SER A 434 15.96 -11.97 5.49
CA SER A 434 14.71 -12.56 5.98
C SER A 434 13.55 -12.37 5.01
N ALA A 435 13.36 -11.15 4.49
CA ALA A 435 12.31 -10.85 3.51
C ALA A 435 12.52 -11.61 2.20
N ALA A 436 13.77 -11.72 1.75
CA ALA A 436 14.14 -12.51 0.57
C ALA A 436 13.89 -14.02 0.79
N GLU A 437 14.19 -14.55 1.99
CA GLU A 437 13.91 -15.93 2.35
C GLU A 437 12.42 -16.22 2.39
N ILE A 438 11.63 -15.40 3.09
CA ILE A 438 10.18 -15.58 3.15
C ILE A 438 9.52 -15.41 1.78
N THR A 439 10.02 -14.48 0.96
CA THR A 439 9.60 -14.35 -0.44
C THR A 439 9.78 -15.66 -1.21
N ARG A 440 10.93 -16.34 -1.08
CA ARG A 440 11.12 -17.66 -1.73
C ARG A 440 10.10 -18.69 -1.26
N THR A 441 9.80 -18.72 0.04
CA THR A 441 8.80 -19.63 0.62
C THR A 441 7.41 -19.40 0.04
N PHE A 442 6.94 -18.16 -0.03
CA PHE A 442 5.61 -17.84 -0.57
C PHE A 442 5.52 -18.03 -2.08
N LYS A 443 6.56 -17.69 -2.84
CA LYS A 443 6.62 -17.97 -4.29
C LYS A 443 6.54 -19.47 -4.57
N ASN A 444 7.23 -20.30 -3.78
CA ASN A 444 7.12 -21.76 -3.91
C ASN A 444 5.71 -22.26 -3.56
N ALA A 445 5.06 -21.69 -2.53
CA ALA A 445 3.68 -22.02 -2.20
C ALA A 445 2.69 -21.67 -3.32
N TRP A 446 2.89 -20.55 -4.02
CA TRP A 446 2.09 -20.19 -5.20
C TRP A 446 2.29 -21.16 -6.36
N ARG A 447 3.53 -21.59 -6.62
CA ARG A 447 3.85 -22.61 -7.65
C ARG A 447 3.21 -23.96 -7.35
N GLU A 448 3.29 -24.43 -6.11
CA GLU A 448 2.62 -25.68 -5.71
C GLU A 448 1.10 -25.55 -5.82
N LYS A 449 0.53 -24.37 -5.52
CA LYS A 449 -0.90 -24.11 -5.75
C LYS A 449 -1.27 -24.10 -7.24
N ALA A 450 -0.43 -23.52 -8.11
CA ALA A 450 -0.63 -23.55 -9.57
C ALA A 450 -0.68 -25.00 -10.07
N LYS A 451 0.30 -25.81 -9.67
CA LYS A 451 0.38 -27.24 -9.97
C LYS A 451 -0.85 -28.02 -9.47
N ALA A 452 -1.31 -27.74 -8.26
CA ALA A 452 -2.52 -28.36 -7.71
C ALA A 452 -3.80 -27.99 -8.47
N LEU A 453 -3.83 -26.82 -9.11
CA LEU A 453 -4.93 -26.37 -9.97
C LEU A 453 -4.77 -26.81 -11.44
N GLY A 454 -3.67 -27.49 -11.79
CA GLY A 454 -3.41 -27.95 -13.15
C GLY A 454 -3.05 -26.84 -14.14
N VAL A 455 -2.47 -25.74 -13.65
CA VAL A 455 -1.96 -24.63 -14.48
C VAL A 455 -0.45 -24.42 -14.27
N ASP A 456 0.22 -23.86 -15.26
CA ASP A 456 1.68 -23.69 -15.23
C ASP A 456 2.14 -22.63 -14.21
N HIS A 457 1.32 -21.59 -13.98
CA HIS A 457 1.65 -20.49 -13.08
C HIS A 457 0.40 -19.80 -12.53
N LEU A 458 0.60 -19.07 -11.43
CA LEU A 458 -0.34 -18.06 -10.90
C LEU A 458 0.39 -16.73 -10.79
N VAL A 459 -0.26 -15.62 -11.17
CA VAL A 459 0.38 -14.28 -11.26
C VAL A 459 1.08 -13.85 -9.95
N TRP A 460 0.59 -14.31 -8.80
CA TRP A 460 1.12 -13.94 -7.48
C TRP A 460 2.54 -14.42 -7.21
N GLU A 461 3.03 -15.42 -7.96
CA GLU A 461 4.43 -15.84 -7.87
C GLU A 461 5.40 -14.83 -8.50
N ASN A 462 4.91 -13.79 -9.18
CA ASN A 462 5.72 -12.73 -9.78
C ASN A 462 5.87 -11.49 -8.88
N TYR A 463 5.51 -11.59 -7.60
CA TYR A 463 5.68 -10.51 -6.62
C TYR A 463 6.71 -10.89 -5.56
N GLU A 464 7.41 -9.89 -5.04
CA GLU A 464 8.41 -10.02 -3.99
C GLU A 464 8.20 -8.99 -2.88
N MET A 465 8.51 -9.39 -1.64
CA MET A 465 8.53 -8.48 -0.50
C MET A 465 9.85 -7.73 -0.47
N ILE A 466 9.78 -6.42 -0.32
CA ILE A 466 10.95 -5.56 -0.11
C ILE A 466 11.35 -5.57 1.36
N GLY A 467 10.36 -5.57 2.26
CA GLY A 467 10.51 -5.77 3.69
C GLY A 467 9.23 -5.41 4.45
N THR A 468 9.27 -5.65 5.77
CA THR A 468 8.25 -5.16 6.70
C THR A 468 8.87 -4.29 7.78
N GLN A 469 8.63 -2.99 7.74
CA GLN A 469 8.95 -2.06 8.83
C GLN A 469 7.87 -2.10 9.92
N TRP A 470 8.23 -1.78 11.16
CA TRP A 470 7.27 -1.62 12.24
C TRP A 470 7.68 -0.45 13.14
N ALA A 471 6.69 0.27 13.68
CA ALA A 471 6.92 1.39 14.58
C ALA A 471 5.77 1.63 15.54
N VAL A 472 6.11 2.27 16.65
CA VAL A 472 5.15 2.84 17.59
C VAL A 472 4.30 3.89 16.87
N ALA A 473 3.02 3.94 17.20
CA ALA A 473 2.04 4.70 16.46
C ALA A 473 2.13 6.22 16.69
N SER A 474 2.76 6.71 17.77
CA SER A 474 2.77 8.13 18.12
C SER A 474 4.17 8.78 18.11
N GLN A 475 4.22 10.01 17.60
CA GLN A 475 5.38 10.91 17.60
C GLN A 475 5.79 11.36 19.02
N ALA A 476 4.85 11.39 19.98
CA ALA A 476 5.13 11.81 21.37
C ALA A 476 5.74 10.69 22.21
N GLU A 477 5.60 9.43 21.80
CA GLU A 477 6.06 8.25 22.55
C GLU A 477 7.56 7.97 22.39
N PHE A 478 8.31 8.88 21.75
CA PHE A 478 9.77 8.84 21.66
C PHE A 478 10.47 9.20 22.97
N THR A 479 9.73 9.67 23.97
CA THR A 479 10.26 10.06 25.28
C THR A 479 9.89 9.06 26.39
N ASN A 480 9.10 8.02 26.11
CA ASN A 480 8.59 7.10 27.11
C ASN A 480 9.62 5.98 27.44
N PRO A 481 10.20 5.92 28.65
CA PRO A 481 11.33 5.04 28.95
C PRO A 481 11.11 3.53 28.71
N PRO A 482 9.97 2.91 29.05
CA PRO A 482 9.71 1.50 28.73
C PRO A 482 9.59 1.21 27.22
N LEU A 483 9.29 2.23 26.40
CA LEU A 483 9.27 2.12 24.94
C LEU A 483 10.64 2.42 24.32
N LEU A 484 11.57 3.02 25.08
CA LEU A 484 12.97 3.17 24.66
C LEU A 484 13.68 1.81 24.59
N ASP A 485 13.31 0.86 25.46
CA ASP A 485 13.89 -0.50 25.49
C ASP A 485 13.44 -1.40 24.31
N VAL A 486 12.34 -1.04 23.64
CA VAL A 486 11.79 -1.73 22.45
C VAL A 486 12.19 -1.01 21.15
N LYS A 487 12.79 0.17 21.27
CA LYS A 487 13.28 1.01 20.18
C LYS A 487 14.78 0.69 19.96
N PRO A 488 15.29 0.77 18.72
CA PRO A 488 15.43 2.11 18.21
C PRO A 488 15.05 2.38 16.75
N PHE A 489 14.74 1.38 15.90
CA PHE A 489 14.57 1.64 14.46
C PHE A 489 13.61 0.72 13.75
N SER A 490 12.96 1.23 12.70
CA SER A 490 12.35 0.39 11.68
C SER A 490 13.43 -0.48 11.05
N ALA A 491 13.20 -1.79 10.97
CA ALA A 491 14.04 -2.72 10.25
C ALA A 491 13.26 -3.20 9.02
N PRO A 492 13.77 -3.03 7.78
CA PRO A 492 14.95 -2.27 7.40
C PRO A 492 14.88 -0.78 7.75
N VAL A 493 16.04 -0.13 7.98
CA VAL A 493 16.12 1.33 8.18
C VAL A 493 15.70 2.02 6.89
N TYR A 494 16.41 1.72 5.80
CA TYR A 494 16.05 2.12 4.45
C TYR A 494 15.11 1.10 3.82
N MET A 495 13.86 1.48 3.64
CA MET A 495 12.85 0.67 2.96
C MET A 495 12.06 1.55 2.00
N VAL A 496 12.26 1.29 0.71
CA VAL A 496 11.69 2.09 -0.38
C VAL A 496 11.21 1.16 -1.47
N ASN A 497 9.99 1.43 -1.93
CA ASN A 497 9.41 0.80 -3.09
C ASN A 497 9.83 1.57 -4.35
N SER A 498 10.40 0.89 -5.33
CA SER A 498 10.93 1.51 -6.55
C SER A 498 9.85 2.23 -7.36
N THR A 499 8.57 1.94 -7.14
CA THR A 499 7.44 2.61 -7.81
C THR A 499 6.80 3.74 -7.00
N MET A 500 7.03 3.81 -5.68
CA MET A 500 6.37 4.78 -4.79
C MET A 500 7.37 5.72 -4.08
N GLU A 501 8.64 5.36 -4.02
CA GLU A 501 9.70 6.15 -3.40
C GLU A 501 10.89 6.30 -4.37
N THR A 502 10.63 6.22 -5.69
CA THR A 502 11.63 6.23 -6.77
C THR A 502 12.69 7.31 -6.60
N TYR A 503 12.26 8.54 -6.28
CA TYR A 503 13.10 9.74 -6.25
C TYR A 503 13.69 10.06 -4.86
N VAL A 504 13.38 9.22 -3.86
CA VAL A 504 13.79 9.45 -2.47
C VAL A 504 14.51 8.23 -1.88
N GLN A 505 14.92 7.27 -2.72
CA GLN A 505 15.55 6.03 -2.27
C GLN A 505 16.82 6.25 -1.43
N THR A 506 17.53 7.34 -1.67
CA THR A 506 18.80 7.69 -1.01
C THR A 506 18.65 8.85 -0.02
N ASN A 507 17.43 9.33 0.22
CA ASN A 507 17.21 10.43 1.14
C ASN A 507 17.52 10.02 2.57
N GLU A 508 18.12 10.93 3.32
CA GLU A 508 18.56 10.68 4.68
C GLU A 508 17.40 10.30 5.60
N ILE A 509 17.65 9.34 6.48
CA ILE A 509 16.72 8.96 7.55
C ILE A 509 17.26 9.60 8.84
N PRO A 510 16.50 10.50 9.48
CA PRO A 510 16.93 11.11 10.72
C PRO A 510 17.00 10.06 11.83
N VAL A 511 18.18 9.94 12.44
CA VAL A 511 18.50 9.01 13.52
C VAL A 511 18.57 9.82 14.82
N GLY A 512 17.50 9.96 15.59
CA GLY A 512 17.55 10.66 16.89
C GLY A 512 16.23 11.12 17.51
N VAL A 513 16.25 11.39 18.82
CA VAL A 513 15.14 12.01 19.57
C VAL A 513 14.93 13.43 19.05
N LEU A 514 13.65 13.81 18.88
CA LEU A 514 13.18 15.15 18.53
C LEU A 514 13.78 16.24 19.44
N GLY A 515 14.99 16.71 19.11
CA GLY A 515 15.65 17.85 19.73
C GLY A 515 15.38 19.11 18.91
N SER A 516 14.37 19.88 19.35
CA SER A 516 14.25 21.35 19.30
C SER A 516 14.61 22.17 18.05
N THR A 517 14.98 21.57 16.92
CA THR A 517 15.26 22.28 15.67
C THR A 517 14.50 21.62 14.54
N GLY A 518 13.61 22.38 13.91
CA GLY A 518 12.73 21.89 12.85
C GLY A 518 13.55 21.37 11.67
N PHE A 519 13.66 20.04 11.56
CA PHE A 519 14.16 19.41 10.36
C PHE A 519 13.08 19.54 9.27
N HIS A 520 13.41 20.20 8.18
CA HIS A 520 12.62 20.14 6.95
C HIS A 520 12.83 18.75 6.33
N PHE A 521 11.95 17.81 6.67
CA PHE A 521 11.99 16.44 6.14
C PHE A 521 11.73 16.46 4.64
N LYS A 522 12.79 16.29 3.84
CA LYS A 522 12.68 15.98 2.41
C LYS A 522 12.45 14.48 2.22
N GLY A 523 11.42 13.92 2.82
CA GLY A 523 11.07 12.52 2.60
C GLY A 523 12.11 11.48 2.93
N PRO A 524 12.14 10.97 4.16
CA PRO A 524 13.11 9.94 4.51
C PRO A 524 12.87 8.71 3.63
N ALA A 525 13.95 8.01 3.29
CA ALA A 525 13.92 6.71 2.62
C ALA A 525 13.40 5.58 3.54
N SER A 526 12.38 5.86 4.35
CA SER A 526 11.75 4.99 5.32
C SER A 526 10.27 5.34 5.43
N CYS A 527 9.41 4.38 5.12
CA CYS A 527 7.97 4.55 5.12
C CYS A 527 7.46 4.92 6.53
N VAL A 528 7.91 4.17 7.53
CA VAL A 528 7.59 4.41 8.94
C VAL A 528 8.09 5.77 9.43
N ALA A 529 9.32 6.17 9.09
CA ALA A 529 9.86 7.46 9.52
C ALA A 529 9.06 8.63 8.93
N CYS A 530 8.62 8.50 7.68
CA CYS A 530 7.75 9.47 7.02
C CYS A 530 6.38 9.53 7.70
N HIS A 531 5.73 8.38 7.90
CA HIS A 531 4.38 8.31 8.47
C HIS A 531 4.31 8.71 9.93
N ASN A 532 5.42 8.64 10.66
CA ASN A 532 5.49 9.13 12.04
C ASN A 532 5.32 10.66 12.16
N LEU A 533 5.30 11.38 11.04
CA LEU A 533 4.96 12.80 10.94
C LEU A 533 3.48 13.04 10.64
N ALA A 534 2.67 11.98 10.59
CA ALA A 534 1.25 12.10 10.28
C ALA A 534 0.54 12.96 11.32
N THR A 535 -0.26 13.89 10.81
CA THR A 535 -1.05 14.80 11.62
C THR A 535 -2.51 14.87 11.18
N ASP A 536 -3.37 15.37 12.06
CA ASP A 536 -4.73 15.76 11.76
C ASP A 536 -4.82 17.14 11.07
N ALA A 537 -6.03 17.63 10.80
CA ALA A 537 -6.22 18.86 10.05
C ALA A 537 -5.76 20.13 10.80
N ALA A 538 -5.47 20.02 12.10
CA ALA A 538 -4.94 21.07 12.95
C ALA A 538 -3.42 20.88 13.25
N GLY A 539 -2.79 19.84 12.71
CA GLY A 539 -1.36 19.58 12.88
C GLY A 539 -1.00 18.76 14.12
N ASN A 540 -1.97 18.11 14.78
CA ASN A 540 -1.71 17.24 15.93
C ASN A 540 -1.35 15.82 15.47
N PRO A 541 -0.46 15.08 16.17
CA PRO A 541 -0.08 13.73 15.78
C PRO A 541 -1.27 12.77 15.63
N SER A 542 -1.31 12.01 14.54
CA SER A 542 -2.47 11.20 14.14
C SER A 542 -2.17 9.70 13.98
N ASN A 543 -1.36 9.16 14.88
CA ASN A 543 -1.20 7.70 15.04
C ASN A 543 -0.73 6.96 13.76
N LEU A 544 0.28 7.48 13.05
CA LEU A 544 0.83 7.01 11.76
C LEU A 544 -0.06 7.16 10.49
N SER A 545 -1.32 7.55 10.64
CA SER A 545 -2.22 7.74 9.50
C SER A 545 -2.34 9.21 9.11
N PHE A 546 -2.08 9.55 7.84
CA PHE A 546 -2.37 10.89 7.30
C PHE A 546 -3.85 11.09 6.96
N LEU A 547 -4.69 10.06 7.08
CA LEU A 547 -6.12 10.13 6.75
C LEU A 547 -6.85 11.27 7.50
N PRO A 548 -6.62 11.53 8.80
CA PRO A 548 -7.27 12.62 9.52
C PRO A 548 -6.95 14.03 9.00
N SER A 549 -5.77 14.26 8.39
CA SER A 549 -5.42 15.55 7.78
C SER A 549 -6.37 16.01 6.68
N ALA A 550 -7.16 15.08 6.13
CA ALA A 550 -8.10 15.34 5.06
C ALA A 550 -9.37 16.07 5.51
N ALA A 551 -9.61 16.17 6.81
CA ALA A 551 -10.79 16.81 7.37
C ALA A 551 -10.85 18.30 7.03
N LYS A 552 -12.06 18.80 6.76
CA LYS A 552 -12.33 20.20 6.42
C LYS A 552 -13.24 20.90 7.41
#